data_AF-A0AA39AKG0-F1
#
_entry.id   AF-A0AA39AKG0-F1
#
_cell.length_a   1.000
_cell.length_b   1.000
_cell.length_c   1.000
_cell.angle_alpha   90.00
_cell.angle_beta   90.00
_cell.angle_gamma   90.00
#
_symmetry.space_group_name_H-M   'P 1'
#
loop_
_entity.id
_entity.type
_entity.pdbx_description
1 polymer ?
#
loop_
_entity_poly.entity_id
_entity_poly.type
_entity_poly.pdbx_seq_one_letter_code
_entity_poly.pdbx_strand_id
1 'polypeptide(L)'
;MCVRPVAAAPESISEKVVESIKNAEEKCSDDPASGECVAAWDEVEELSAAASHARDKKKESDPLETYCKDNPEDEECRTYED
;
A
#
# COMPACT_ATOMS: atom_id res chain seq x y z
N MET A 1 23.16 8.77 -2.28
CA MET A 1 22.66 7.49 -1.73
C MET A 1 21.37 7.15 -2.46
N CYS A 2 21.36 6.15 -3.36
CA CYS A 2 20.12 5.70 -3.98
C CYS A 2 19.38 4.83 -2.95
N VAL A 3 18.34 5.40 -2.35
CA VAL A 3 17.43 4.66 -1.49
C VAL A 3 16.71 3.67 -2.39
N ARG A 4 17.03 2.38 -2.27
CA ARG A 4 16.26 1.32 -2.91
C ARG A 4 14.83 1.39 -2.36
N PRO A 5 13.78 1.43 -3.21
CA PRO A 5 12.43 1.34 -2.69
C PRO A 5 12.27 -0.08 -2.14
N VAL A 6 12.30 -0.20 -0.82
CA VAL A 6 11.78 -1.40 -0.15
C VAL A 6 10.31 -1.43 -0.52
N ALA A 7 9.92 -2.43 -1.32
CA ALA A 7 8.53 -2.67 -1.66
C ALA A 7 7.78 -2.91 -0.34
N ALA A 8 7.14 -1.87 0.18
CA ALA A 8 6.47 -1.92 1.47
C ALA A 8 5.08 -2.57 1.38
N ALA A 9 4.59 -2.84 0.16
CA ALA A 9 3.38 -3.61 -0.06
C ALA A 9 3.66 -5.09 0.24
N PRO A 10 2.64 -5.87 0.66
CA PRO A 10 2.76 -7.33 0.62
C PRO A 10 3.20 -7.75 -0.79
N GLU A 11 4.25 -8.57 -0.91
CA GLU A 11 4.89 -8.93 -2.19
C GLU A 11 3.86 -9.37 -3.24
N SER A 12 2.83 -10.09 -2.79
CA SER A 12 1.74 -10.60 -3.63
C SER A 12 0.84 -9.53 -4.26
N ILE A 13 0.67 -8.35 -3.64
CA ILE A 13 -0.14 -7.26 -4.24
C ILE A 13 0.73 -6.42 -5.17
N SER A 14 2.01 -6.19 -4.84
CA SER A 14 2.92 -5.49 -5.74
C SER A 14 3.18 -6.23 -7.05
N GLU A 15 3.31 -7.56 -7.00
CA GLU A 15 3.48 -8.38 -8.20
C GLU A 15 2.25 -8.30 -9.12
N LYS A 16 1.04 -8.35 -8.53
CA LYS A 16 -0.21 -8.21 -9.27
C LYS A 16 -0.35 -6.85 -9.94
N VAL A 17 0.03 -5.76 -9.27
CA VAL A 17 0.04 -4.42 -9.88
C VAL A 17 0.94 -4.40 -11.11
N VAL A 18 2.14 -4.99 -11.03
CA VAL A 18 3.09 -5.04 -12.16
C VAL A 18 2.55 -5.90 -13.32
N GLU A 19 1.87 -7.01 -13.02
CA GLU A 19 1.21 -7.84 -14.03
C GLU A 19 0.05 -7.09 -14.72
N SER A 20 -0.81 -6.44 -13.95
CA SER A 20 -1.94 -5.66 -14.49
C SER A 20 -1.48 -4.45 -15.31
N ILE A 21 -0.37 -3.80 -14.95
CA ILE A 21 0.23 -2.73 -15.79
C ILE A 21 0.61 -3.28 -17.16
N LYS A 22 1.29 -4.42 -17.23
CA LYS A 22 1.65 -5.04 -18.52
C LYS A 22 0.42 -5.41 -19.34
N ASN A 23 -0.63 -5.91 -18.68
CA ASN A 23 -1.88 -6.24 -19.35
C ASN A 23 -2.59 -4.98 -19.90
N ALA A 24 -2.59 -3.89 -19.13
CA ALA A 24 -3.13 -2.61 -19.57
C ALA A 24 -2.33 -2.05 -20.74
N GLU A 25 -0.99 -2.09 -20.69
CA GLU A 25 -0.13 -1.68 -21.80
C GLU A 25 -0.41 -2.49 -23.09
N GLU A 26 -0.59 -3.80 -22.98
CA GLU A 26 -0.93 -4.66 -24.11
C GLU A 26 -2.31 -4.30 -24.70
N LYS A 27 -3.34 -4.19 -23.85
CA LYS A 27 -4.72 -3.87 -24.29
C LYS A 27 -4.88 -2.45 -24.84
N CYS A 28 -4.06 -1.52 -24.38
CA CYS A 28 -4.06 -0.14 -24.82
C CYS A 28 -3.15 0.13 -26.03
N SER A 29 -2.38 -0.87 -26.49
CA SER A 29 -1.39 -0.69 -27.56
C SER A 29 -2.03 -0.30 -28.90
N ASP A 30 -3.22 -0.80 -29.19
CA ASP A 30 -3.91 -0.57 -30.47
C ASP A 30 -4.85 0.64 -30.43
N ASP A 31 -5.73 0.70 -29.43
CA ASP A 31 -6.66 1.83 -29.22
C ASP A 31 -6.65 2.29 -27.75
N PRO A 32 -5.99 3.42 -27.45
CA PRO A 32 -5.87 3.95 -26.09
C PRO A 32 -7.18 4.51 -25.53
N ALA A 33 -8.21 4.71 -26.36
CA ALA A 33 -9.52 5.15 -25.91
C ALA A 33 -10.57 4.01 -25.90
N SER A 34 -10.15 2.79 -26.22
CA SER A 34 -11.03 1.63 -26.18
C SER A 34 -11.53 1.38 -24.76
N GLY A 35 -12.78 0.90 -24.63
CA GLY A 35 -13.34 0.56 -23.33
C GLY A 35 -12.55 -0.52 -22.60
N GLU A 36 -11.88 -1.41 -23.33
CA GLU A 36 -11.02 -2.46 -22.77
C GLU A 36 -9.71 -1.90 -22.21
N CYS A 37 -9.13 -0.89 -22.86
CA CYS A 37 -7.97 -0.16 -22.37
C CYS A 37 -8.30 0.60 -21.07
N VAL A 38 -9.41 1.35 -21.07
CA VAL A 38 -9.85 2.12 -19.89
C VAL A 38 -10.13 1.18 -18.71
N ALA A 39 -10.87 0.09 -18.94
CA ALA A 39 -11.16 -0.89 -17.89
C ALA A 39 -9.90 -1.57 -17.33
N ALA A 40 -8.88 -1.81 -18.17
CA ALA A 40 -7.61 -2.37 -17.71
C ALA A 40 -6.83 -1.38 -16.84
N TRP A 41 -6.86 -0.08 -17.15
CA TRP A 41 -6.25 0.95 -16.30
C TRP A 41 -7.03 1.20 -15.01
N ASP A 42 -8.36 1.10 -15.03
CA ASP A 42 -9.19 1.14 -13.81
C ASP A 42 -8.78 0.01 -12.84
N GLU A 43 -8.53 -1.20 -13.35
CA GLU A 43 -8.05 -2.31 -12.52
C GLU A 43 -6.68 -2.02 -11.89
N VAL A 44 -5.75 -1.42 -12.65
CA VAL A 44 -4.43 -1.02 -12.15
C VAL A 44 -4.54 0.05 -11.07
N GLU A 45 -5.45 1.01 -11.23
CA GLU A 45 -5.71 2.06 -10.24
C GLU A 45 -6.18 1.46 -8.91
N GLU A 46 -7.18 0.59 -8.96
CA GLU A 46 -7.74 -0.07 -7.78
C GLU A 46 -6.70 -0.96 -7.06
N LEU A 47 -5.93 -1.76 -7.82
CA LEU A 47 -4.87 -2.59 -7.24
C LEU A 47 -3.75 -1.76 -6.59
N SER A 48 -3.40 -0.63 -7.20
CA SER A 48 -2.40 0.29 -6.66
C SER A 48 -2.89 0.99 -5.39
N ALA A 49 -4.16 1.37 -5.35
CA ALA A 49 -4.81 1.92 -4.16
C ALA A 49 -4.83 0.90 -3.01
N ALA A 50 -5.22 -0.35 -3.29
CA ALA A 50 -5.19 -1.43 -2.31
C ALA A 50 -3.77 -1.70 -1.78
N ALA A 51 -2.76 -1.65 -2.66
CA ALA A 51 -1.35 -1.77 -2.26
C ALA A 51 -0.91 -0.64 -1.33
N SER A 52 -1.28 0.61 -1.63
CA SER A 52 -0.97 1.77 -0.77
C SER A 52 -1.67 1.66 0.58
N HIS A 53 -2.95 1.31 0.59
CA HIS A 53 -3.70 1.16 1.83
C HIS A 53 -3.13 0.03 2.72
N ALA A 54 -2.71 -1.08 2.12
CA ALA A 54 -2.02 -2.15 2.84
C ALA A 54 -0.69 -1.67 3.45
N ARG A 55 0.06 -0.81 2.73
CA ARG A 55 1.28 -0.19 3.24
C ARG A 55 1.03 0.74 4.41
N ASP A 56 -0.01 1.57 4.32
CA ASP A 56 -0.31 2.57 5.34
C ASP A 56 -0.79 1.90 6.64
N LYS A 57 -1.61 0.84 6.54
CA LYS A 57 -1.96 -0.01 7.69
C LYS A 57 -0.75 -0.62 8.39
N LYS A 58 0.34 -0.89 7.67
CA LYS A 58 1.57 -1.44 8.26
C LYS A 58 2.39 -0.37 8.99
N LYS A 59 2.15 0.92 8.72
CA LYS A 59 2.80 2.04 9.39
C LYS A 59 2.10 2.46 10.69
N GLU A 60 0.88 2.00 10.94
CA GLU A 60 0.03 2.51 12.03
C GLU A 60 0.48 2.11 13.44
N SER A 61 1.44 1.21 13.62
CA SER A 61 1.96 0.92 14.95
C SER A 61 3.10 1.86 15.29
N ASP A 62 2.79 2.93 16.02
CA ASP A 62 3.84 3.65 16.74
C ASP A 62 4.50 2.69 17.76
N PRO A 63 5.83 2.55 17.77
CA PRO A 63 6.51 1.62 18.67
C PRO A 63 6.21 1.89 20.16
N LEU A 64 6.03 3.15 20.54
CA LEU A 64 5.67 3.53 21.91
C LEU A 64 4.22 3.14 22.21
N GLU A 65 3.29 3.32 21.27
CA GLU A 65 1.90 2.88 21.45
C GLU A 65 1.80 1.36 21.69
N THR A 66 2.56 0.55 20.94
CA THR A 66 2.62 -0.90 21.18
C THR A 66 3.26 -1.22 22.53
N TYR A 67 4.32 -0.53 22.91
CA TYR A 67 4.97 -0.71 24.22
C TYR A 67 4.02 -0.35 25.38
N CYS A 68 3.29 0.75 25.27
CA CYS A 68 2.35 1.23 26.29
C CYS A 68 1.07 0.38 26.41
N LYS A 69 0.70 -0.37 25.37
CA LYS A 69 -0.37 -1.37 25.46
C LYS A 69 -0.02 -2.50 26.43
N ASP A 70 1.25 -2.90 26.46
CA ASP A 70 1.73 -4.00 27.30
C ASP A 70 2.28 -3.51 28.66
N ASN A 71 2.68 -2.24 28.76
CA ASN A 71 3.27 -1.62 29.96
C ASN A 71 2.59 -0.28 30.30
N PRO A 72 1.30 -0.27 30.70
CA PRO A 72 0.56 0.97 30.94
C PRO A 72 1.04 1.75 32.17
N GLU A 73 1.71 1.09 33.11
CA GLU A 73 2.28 1.70 34.32
C GLU A 73 3.62 2.42 34.13
N ASP A 74 4.30 2.22 33.00
CA ASP A 74 5.60 2.82 32.73
C ASP A 74 5.51 4.34 32.61
N GLU A 75 6.61 5.03 32.96
CA GLU A 75 6.66 6.49 33.02
C GLU A 75 6.35 7.13 31.66
N GLU A 76 6.79 6.48 30.58
CA GLU A 76 6.55 6.88 29.20
C GLU A 76 5.10 6.65 28.72
N CYS A 77 4.32 5.87 29.46
CA CYS A 77 2.99 5.38 29.07
C CYS A 77 1.86 5.88 29.98
N ARG A 78 2.23 6.44 31.13
CA ARG A 78 1.29 6.94 32.13
C ARG A 78 0.51 8.15 31.60
N THR A 79 -0.76 7.92 31.29
CA THR A 79 -1.72 8.97 30.90
C THR A 79 -2.63 9.31 32.09
N TYR A 80 -3.00 10.59 32.21
CA TYR A 80 -3.93 11.07 33.23
C TYR A 80 -5.18 11.59 32.51
N GLU A 81 -6.37 11.17 32.95
CA GLU A 81 -7.63 11.80 32.52
C GLU A 81 -7.89 13.03 33.40
N ASP A 82 -8.02 14.20 32.78
CA ASP A 82 -8.37 15.48 33.44
C ASP A 82 -9.85 15.52 33.89
#